data_AF-A0A7K1FKI8-F1
#
_entry.id   AF-A0A7K1FKI8-F1
#
_cell.length_a   1.000
_cell.length_b   1.000
_cell.length_c   1.000
_cell.angle_alpha   90.00
_cell.angle_beta   90.00
_cell.angle_gamma   90.00
#
_symmetry.space_group_name_H-M   'P 1'
#
loop_
_entity.id
_entity.type
_entity.pdbx_description
1 polymer ?
#
loop_
_entity_poly.entity_id
_entity_poly.type
_entity_poly.pdbx_seq_one_letter_code
_entity_poly.pdbx_strand_id
1 'polypeptide(L)'
;MDHVDRESGVDPQRSRRGFQRDDTRWMQQLTAVAAHVERTGRLPSASRNADPQERPLGVWLTNQRRDHLIGSMPVDRVARLDALVPTWAGKSGPRRDR
;
A
#
# COMPACT_ATOMS: atom_id res chain seq x y z
N MET A 1 21.94 -5.41 -36.52
CA MET A 1 21.90 -6.60 -35.64
C MET A 1 21.24 -6.14 -34.36
N ASP A 2 19.94 -6.05 -34.47
CA ASP A 2 19.04 -5.36 -33.55
C ASP A 2 18.57 -6.39 -32.55
N HIS A 3 19.12 -6.34 -31.33
CA HIS A 3 18.65 -7.19 -30.25
C HIS A 3 17.59 -6.41 -29.47
N VAL A 4 16.37 -6.60 -29.93
CA VAL A 4 15.13 -6.14 -29.31
C VAL A 4 14.84 -6.92 -28.03
N ASP A 5 14.25 -6.18 -27.09
CA ASP A 5 13.30 -6.60 -26.06
C ASP A 5 13.78 -7.46 -24.88
N ARG A 6 14.07 -6.74 -23.78
CA ARG A 6 14.17 -7.27 -22.42
C ARG A 6 12.76 -7.40 -21.86
N GLU A 7 12.02 -8.42 -22.31
CA GLU A 7 10.71 -8.81 -21.78
C GLU A 7 10.85 -9.15 -20.29
N SER A 8 10.61 -8.15 -19.44
CA SER A 8 10.48 -8.33 -18.00
C SER A 8 9.11 -8.96 -17.75
N GLY A 9 9.06 -10.30 -17.79
CA GLY A 9 7.86 -11.07 -17.50
C GLY A 9 7.27 -10.68 -16.14
N VAL A 10 6.16 -9.95 -16.18
CA VAL A 10 5.26 -9.76 -15.04
C VAL A 10 4.62 -11.13 -14.79
N ASP A 11 5.09 -11.86 -13.78
CA ASP A 11 4.49 -13.13 -13.36
C ASP A 11 3.06 -12.87 -12.82
N PRO A 12 2.00 -13.33 -13.51
CA PRO A 12 0.62 -13.05 -13.11
C PRO A 12 0.10 -14.04 -12.06
N GLN A 13 0.98 -14.76 -11.35
CA GLN A 13 0.58 -15.94 -10.57
C GLN A 13 1.29 -16.10 -9.22
N ARG A 14 1.57 -15.01 -8.48
CA ARG A 14 2.05 -15.11 -7.10
C ARG A 14 1.13 -14.54 -6.02
N SER A 15 -0.12 -15.00 -6.00
CA SER A 15 -0.83 -15.31 -4.75
C SER A 15 -2.05 -16.19 -5.01
N ARG A 16 -1.90 -17.51 -4.89
CA ARG A 16 -3.04 -18.44 -4.70
C ARG A 16 -2.92 -19.32 -3.44
N ARG A 17 -1.94 -19.07 -2.56
CA ARG A 17 -1.82 -19.71 -1.23
C ARG A 17 -1.18 -18.72 -0.23
N GLY A 18 -2.00 -18.06 0.60
CA GLY A 18 -1.56 -17.10 1.64
C GLY A 18 -2.71 -16.30 2.27
N PHE A 19 -3.80 -16.16 1.51
CA PHE A 19 -5.02 -15.34 1.68
C PHE A 19 -5.80 -15.30 3.02
N GLN A 20 -5.36 -15.87 4.14
CA GLN A 20 -6.22 -15.88 5.35
C GLN A 20 -5.63 -15.21 6.59
N ARG A 21 -4.33 -15.38 6.87
CA ARG A 21 -3.72 -14.72 8.04
C ARG A 21 -3.23 -13.32 7.72
N ASP A 22 -2.75 -13.13 6.49
CA ASP A 22 -2.27 -11.84 6.03
C ASP A 22 -3.42 -10.84 5.84
N ASP A 23 -4.59 -11.27 5.38
CA ASP A 23 -5.72 -10.35 5.16
C ASP A 23 -6.35 -9.84 6.46
N THR A 24 -6.49 -10.66 7.50
CA THR A 24 -7.00 -10.17 8.80
C THR A 24 -6.06 -9.14 9.41
N ARG A 25 -4.75 -9.43 9.43
CA ARG A 25 -3.75 -8.48 9.94
C ARG A 25 -3.68 -7.23 9.07
N TRP A 26 -3.77 -7.39 7.75
CA TRP A 26 -3.79 -6.26 6.81
C TRP A 26 -5.01 -5.37 7.04
N MET A 27 -6.20 -5.95 7.24
CA MET A 27 -7.41 -5.20 7.58
C MET A 27 -7.29 -4.51 8.93
N GLN A 28 -6.74 -5.16 9.96
CA GLN A 28 -6.49 -4.53 11.25
C GLN A 28 -5.60 -3.29 11.13
N GLN A 29 -4.52 -3.39 10.34
CA GLN A 29 -3.63 -2.25 10.09
C GLN A 29 -4.34 -1.14 9.32
N LEU A 30 -5.13 -1.48 8.29
CA LEU A 30 -5.93 -0.50 7.55
C LEU A 30 -6.91 0.23 8.46
N THR A 31 -7.66 -0.50 9.30
CA THR A 31 -8.58 0.10 10.27
C THR A 31 -7.84 0.99 11.26
N ALA A 32 -6.67 0.58 11.75
CA ALA A 32 -5.86 1.39 12.66
C ALA A 32 -5.35 2.68 12.00
N VAL A 33 -4.95 2.62 10.72
CA VAL A 33 -4.57 3.82 9.94
C VAL A 33 -5.79 4.73 9.75
N ALA A 34 -6.94 4.17 9.36
CA ALA A 34 -8.16 4.94 9.15
C ALA A 34 -8.61 5.65 10.43
N ALA A 35 -8.63 4.93 11.57
CA ALA A 35 -8.94 5.51 12.87
C ALA A 35 -7.92 6.58 13.30
N HIS A 36 -6.64 6.41 12.99
CA HIS A 36 -5.63 7.43 13.23
C HIS A 36 -5.93 8.69 12.40
N VAL A 37 -6.23 8.54 11.11
CA VAL A 37 -6.55 9.66 10.21
C VAL A 37 -7.83 10.38 10.62
N GLU A 38 -8.86 9.65 11.03
CA GLU A 38 -10.10 10.22 11.55
C GLU A 38 -9.85 11.04 12.83
N ARG A 39 -9.00 10.53 13.74
CA ARG A 39 -8.68 11.20 15.00
C ARG A 39 -7.75 12.40 14.84
N THR A 40 -6.74 12.34 13.97
CA THR A 40 -5.68 13.36 13.87
C THR A 40 -5.78 14.26 12.64
N GLY A 41 -6.60 13.88 11.65
CA GLY A 41 -6.67 14.50 10.34
C GLY A 41 -5.42 14.28 9.47
N ARG A 42 -4.49 13.43 9.92
CA ARG A 42 -3.18 13.22 9.28
C ARG A 42 -2.87 11.74 9.11
N LEU A 43 -2.07 11.43 8.10
CA LEU A 43 -1.57 10.06 7.93
C LEU A 43 -0.53 9.75 9.00
N PRO A 44 -0.49 8.50 9.49
CA PRO A 44 0.54 8.08 10.43
C PRO A 44 1.93 8.17 9.81
N SER A 45 2.86 8.71 10.58
CA SER A 45 4.24 8.95 10.23
C SER A 45 5.14 7.78 10.63
N ALA A 46 6.01 7.35 9.71
CA ALA A 46 7.07 6.38 10.00
C ALA A 46 8.28 7.00 10.72
N SER A 47 8.22 8.29 11.07
CA SER A 47 9.34 9.01 11.67
C SER A 47 9.71 8.45 13.04
N ARG A 48 11.00 8.54 13.39
CA ARG A 48 11.49 8.19 14.73
C ARG A 48 10.94 9.10 15.83
N ASN A 49 10.48 10.30 15.46
CA ASN A 49 9.91 11.29 16.38
C ASN A 49 8.37 11.19 16.47
N ALA A 50 7.76 10.26 15.72
CA ALA A 50 6.32 10.01 15.81
C ALA A 50 5.98 9.21 17.07
N ASP A 51 4.70 9.17 17.42
CA ASP A 51 4.21 8.34 18.51
C ASP A 51 4.63 6.86 18.29
N PRO A 52 5.12 6.15 19.33
CA PRO A 52 5.46 4.73 19.23
C PRO A 52 4.34 3.86 18.64
N GLN A 53 3.07 4.23 18.82
CA GLN A 53 1.91 3.53 18.26
C GLN A 53 1.63 3.91 16.80
N GLU A 54 2.03 5.11 16.38
CA GLU A 54 1.86 5.64 15.02
C GLU A 54 2.93 5.11 14.06
N ARG A 55 4.17 5.01 14.54
CA ARG A 55 5.32 4.56 13.76
C ARG A 55 5.10 3.25 13.00
N PRO A 56 4.60 2.15 13.60
CA PRO A 56 4.34 0.91 12.87
C PRO A 56 3.28 1.07 11.77
N LEU A 57 2.28 1.94 11.98
CA LEU A 57 1.25 2.24 10.97
C LEU A 57 1.84 3.03 9.79
N GLY A 58 2.72 3.99 10.06
CA GLY A 58 3.42 4.75 9.02
C GLY A 58 4.37 3.88 8.19
N VAL A 59 5.08 2.94 8.83
CA VAL A 59 5.93 1.95 8.12
C VAL A 59 5.06 1.04 7.26
N TRP A 60 3.94 0.55 7.78
CA TRP A 60 3.00 -0.27 7.02
C TRP A 60 2.47 0.47 5.79
N LEU A 61 2.07 1.73 5.93
CA LEU A 61 1.59 2.58 4.84
C LEU A 61 2.67 2.80 3.77
N THR A 62 3.92 2.95 4.18
CA THR A 62 5.08 3.07 3.27
C THR A 62 5.26 1.80 2.44
N ASN A 63 5.11 0.63 3.06
CA ASN A 63 5.15 -0.65 2.35
C ASN A 63 3.98 -0.77 1.35
N GLN A 64 2.77 -0.35 1.73
CA GLN A 64 1.62 -0.35 0.82
C GLN A 64 1.89 0.55 -0.41
N ARG A 65 2.40 1.76 -0.20
CA ARG A 65 2.79 2.65 -1.32
C ARG A 65 3.83 2.02 -2.24
N ARG A 66 4.81 1.32 -1.68
CA ARG A 66 5.84 0.63 -2.45
C ARG A 66 5.24 -0.52 -3.26
N ASP A 67 4.40 -1.36 -2.66
CA ASP A 67 3.75 -2.48 -3.32
C ASP A 67 2.85 -2.01 -4.46
N HIS A 68 2.15 -0.88 -4.28
CA HIS A 68 1.36 -0.23 -5.32
C HIS A 68 2.23 0.32 -6.45
N LEU A 69 3.34 0.99 -6.12
CA LEU A 69 4.27 1.56 -7.10
C LEU A 69 4.91 0.50 -8.00
N ILE A 70 5.20 -0.69 -7.46
CA ILE A 70 5.79 -1.81 -8.22
C ILE A 70 4.74 -2.73 -8.87
N GLY A 71 3.44 -2.42 -8.73
CA GLY A 71 2.35 -3.23 -9.30
C GLY A 71 2.11 -4.58 -8.62
N SER A 72 2.66 -4.79 -7.42
CA SER A 72 2.52 -6.03 -6.64
C SER A 72 1.30 -6.02 -5.71
N MET A 73 0.64 -4.87 -5.57
CA MET A 73 -0.55 -4.74 -4.72
C MET A 73 -1.81 -5.30 -5.42
N PRO A 74 -2.56 -6.21 -4.77
CA PRO A 74 -3.87 -6.66 -5.24
C PRO A 74 -4.86 -5.50 -5.39
N VAL A 75 -5.65 -5.50 -6.46
CA VAL A 75 -6.68 -4.49 -6.73
C VAL A 75 -7.69 -4.33 -5.59
N ASP A 76 -8.07 -5.42 -4.92
CA ASP A 76 -8.97 -5.38 -3.76
C ASP A 76 -8.39 -4.58 -2.59
N ARG A 77 -7.05 -4.63 -2.40
CA ARG A 77 -6.35 -3.88 -1.35
C ARG A 77 -6.27 -2.40 -1.70
N VAL A 78 -6.03 -2.07 -2.96
CA VAL A 78 -6.09 -0.69 -3.47
C VAL A 78 -7.48 -0.10 -3.22
N ALA A 79 -8.54 -0.79 -3.65
CA ALA A 79 -9.91 -0.33 -3.48
C ALA A 79 -10.29 -0.09 -2.01
N ARG A 80 -9.84 -0.97 -1.10
CA ARG A 80 -10.06 -0.80 0.34
C ARG A 80 -9.28 0.37 0.94
N LEU A 81 -8.04 0.58 0.50
CA LEU A 81 -7.22 1.73 0.90
C LEU A 81 -7.84 3.04 0.40
N ASP A 82 -8.30 3.08 -0.85
CA ASP A 82 -8.97 4.24 -1.43
C ASP A 82 -10.29 4.56 -0.72
N ALA A 83 -11.06 3.53 -0.33
CA ALA A 83 -12.33 3.71 0.37
C ALA A 83 -12.15 4.24 1.81
N LEU A 84 -11.17 3.72 2.56
CA LEU A 84 -11.00 4.06 3.98
C LEU A 84 -10.01 5.20 4.23
N VAL A 85 -9.01 5.37 3.37
CA VAL A 85 -7.95 6.36 3.55
C VAL A 85 -7.59 7.01 2.20
N PRO A 86 -8.46 7.81 1.57
CA PRO A 86 -8.25 8.32 0.21
C PRO A 86 -6.92 9.10 0.00
N THR A 87 -6.33 9.62 1.08
CA THR A 87 -5.06 10.35 1.05
C THR A 87 -3.83 9.44 1.10
N TRP A 88 -4.01 8.11 1.22
CA TRP A 88 -2.94 7.15 1.43
C TRP A 88 -1.89 7.16 0.32
N ALA A 89 -2.27 7.33 -0.94
CA ALA A 89 -1.33 7.34 -2.08
C ALA A 89 -0.56 8.67 -2.24
N GLY A 90 -0.88 9.70 -1.44
CA GLY A 90 -0.38 11.06 -1.63
C GLY A 90 -1.10 11.79 -2.77
N LYS A 91 -0.85 13.11 -2.92
CA LYS A 91 -1.30 13.89 -4.09
C LYS A 91 -0.45 13.52 -5.32
N SER A 92 -0.49 12.27 -5.71
CA SER A 92 -0.17 11.86 -7.06
C SER A 92 -1.42 11.13 -7.51
N GLY A 93 -2.26 11.85 -8.26
CA GLY A 93 -3.20 11.21 -9.16
C GLY A 93 -2.46 10.16 -9.99
N PRO A 94 -3.20 9.21 -10.60
CA PRO A 94 -2.61 8.07 -11.28
C PRO A 94 -1.43 8.55 -12.11
N ARG A 95 -0.25 7.97 -11.88
CA ARG A 95 0.82 8.05 -12.87
C ARG A 95 0.23 7.36 -14.09
N ARG A 96 -0.38 8.15 -14.98
CA ARG A 96 -0.59 7.80 -16.38
C ARG A 96 0.80 7.45 -16.87
N ASP A 97 1.04 6.15 -16.90
CA ASP A 97 1.88 5.48 -17.85
C ASP A 97 1.94 6.30 -19.16
N ARG A 98 3.17 6.65 -19.53
CA ARG A 98 3.53 7.37 -20.74
C ARG A 98 3.79 6.36 -21.85
#